data_AF-A0A6A4ZY11-F1
#
_entry.id   AF-A0A6A4ZY11-F1
#
_cell.length_a   1.000
_cell.length_b   1.000
_cell.length_c   1.000
_cell.angle_alpha   90.00
_cell.angle_beta   90.00
_cell.angle_gamma   90.00
#
_symmetry.space_group_name_H-M   'P 1'
#
loop_
_entity.id
_entity.type
_entity.pdbx_description
1 polymer ?
#
loop_
_entity_poly.entity_id
_entity_poly.type
_entity_poly.pdbx_seq_one_letter_code
_entity_poly.pdbx_strand_id
1 'polypeptide(L)'
;MQRISTLMKYQSYLVSSGSSIATSQRRSSAKPGNSSSPTDGPSVFRSSIRILSNLVAAGLVLLSLITTIVLLTTGMFHRRVLINDPTYSPLYYNAYGQNCKLNAHGFEPNSCADFETSTTTAAAWTAIGQRLALQWDAQSSTPFYVTTCIEGPPGGWAAVIFLASYDSFPECQPAGGPQIIDGMAVSETTVRDDYPDGVYMLMVYNDRTMLTSVEHTNSDGTTDRVILTNHSLITTDGTVLVDSVGINTVEHSLPLGRRYMITGFAYEILLDITLSLDDTVAWWNVGRQSKMAVANTWDTGHDVANSNELIAL
;
A
#
# COMPACT_ATOMS: atom_id res chain seq x y z
N MET A 1 16.46 -19.33 20.11
CA MET A 1 16.50 -20.70 19.57
C MET A 1 15.48 -20.73 18.45
N GLN A 2 15.74 -21.03 17.18
CA GLN A 2 16.74 -21.85 16.51
C GLN A 2 16.85 -21.32 15.05
N ARG A 3 18.07 -21.14 14.55
CA ARG A 3 18.36 -20.62 13.20
C ARG A 3 18.13 -21.70 12.13
N ILE A 4 17.55 -21.33 10.98
CA ILE A 4 17.75 -22.03 9.71
C ILE A 4 18.13 -21.00 8.65
N SER A 5 19.33 -21.16 8.11
CA SER A 5 19.98 -20.37 7.08
C SER A 5 20.20 -21.23 5.84
N THR A 6 19.80 -20.77 4.65
CA THR A 6 20.29 -21.31 3.37
C THR A 6 20.29 -20.17 2.34
N LEU A 7 21.40 -19.44 2.16
CA LEU A 7 22.43 -19.61 1.12
C LEU A 7 21.94 -19.38 -0.33
N MET A 8 21.95 -18.12 -0.76
CA MET A 8 22.02 -17.71 -2.17
C MET A 8 23.46 -17.88 -2.68
N LYS A 9 23.63 -18.59 -3.80
CA LYS A 9 24.90 -18.68 -4.54
C LYS A 9 25.06 -17.45 -5.42
N TYR A 10 26.06 -16.63 -5.09
CA TYR A 10 26.64 -15.63 -5.98
C TYR A 10 27.60 -16.31 -6.95
N GLN A 11 27.45 -16.09 -8.26
CA GLN A 11 28.40 -16.55 -9.27
C GLN A 11 29.03 -15.33 -9.95
N SER A 12 30.22 -14.97 -9.46
CA SER A 12 31.11 -13.95 -10.02
C SER A 12 31.91 -14.53 -11.19
N TYR A 13 31.86 -13.91 -12.36
CA TYR A 13 32.81 -14.17 -13.45
C TYR A 13 33.95 -13.15 -13.41
N LEU A 14 35.14 -13.66 -13.12
CA LEU A 14 36.42 -12.97 -13.22
C LEU A 14 36.88 -12.90 -14.69
N VAL A 15 37.27 -11.71 -15.11
CA VAL A 15 38.03 -11.45 -16.33
C VAL A 15 39.47 -11.90 -16.10
N SER A 16 39.98 -12.82 -16.94
CA SER A 16 41.40 -13.22 -16.94
C SER A 16 42.10 -12.67 -18.17
N SER A 17 43.11 -11.86 -17.92
CA SER A 17 44.07 -11.33 -18.88
C SER A 17 45.21 -12.30 -19.17
N GLY A 18 45.62 -12.36 -20.44
CA GLY A 18 47.03 -12.42 -20.84
C GLY A 18 47.70 -13.78 -21.05
N SER A 19 48.16 -14.04 -22.27
CA SER A 19 49.60 -14.31 -22.52
C SER A 19 49.92 -14.34 -24.02
N SER A 20 50.95 -13.58 -24.38
CA SER A 20 51.57 -13.51 -25.69
C SER A 20 52.62 -14.62 -25.83
N ILE A 21 52.65 -15.33 -26.96
CA ILE A 21 53.84 -16.08 -27.39
C ILE A 21 54.09 -15.79 -28.87
N ALA A 22 55.26 -15.21 -29.13
CA ALA A 22 55.81 -15.02 -30.46
C ALA A 22 56.62 -16.27 -30.88
N THR A 23 56.76 -16.41 -32.20
CA THR A 23 57.97 -16.77 -32.98
C THR A 23 57.81 -18.00 -33.88
N SER A 24 57.97 -17.79 -35.19
CA SER A 24 58.94 -18.46 -36.06
C SER A 24 58.44 -18.54 -37.50
N GLN A 25 58.99 -17.66 -38.36
CA GLN A 25 58.95 -17.81 -39.81
C GLN A 25 59.81 -19.00 -40.24
N ARG A 26 59.28 -19.84 -41.14
CA ARG A 26 60.10 -20.66 -42.03
C ARG A 26 59.54 -20.57 -43.45
N ARG A 27 60.34 -19.98 -44.34
CA ARG A 27 60.18 -20.05 -45.80
C ARG A 27 60.49 -21.47 -46.26
N SER A 28 59.64 -22.03 -47.12
CA SER A 28 60.04 -23.04 -48.10
C SER A 28 59.21 -22.89 -49.36
N SER A 29 59.93 -23.00 -50.47
CA SER A 29 59.61 -22.64 -51.84
C SER A 29 58.81 -23.69 -52.62
N ALA A 30 57.86 -23.17 -53.40
CA ALA A 30 57.27 -23.62 -54.66
C ALA A 30 57.25 -25.12 -55.07
N LYS A 31 56.05 -25.60 -55.42
CA LYS A 31 55.77 -26.28 -56.71
C LYS A 31 54.32 -26.02 -57.16
N PRO A 32 54.07 -25.84 -58.48
CA PRO A 32 52.74 -25.57 -59.02
C PRO A 32 52.01 -26.87 -59.35
N GLY A 33 50.71 -26.94 -59.03
CA GLY A 33 49.90 -28.13 -59.28
C GLY A 33 48.41 -27.85 -59.18
N ASN A 34 47.81 -27.59 -60.34
CA ASN A 34 46.46 -27.94 -60.77
C ASN A 34 45.26 -27.78 -59.82
N SER A 35 44.38 -26.85 -60.23
CA SER A 35 42.94 -27.08 -60.45
C SER A 35 42.13 -27.71 -59.32
N SER A 36 41.57 -26.86 -58.47
CA SER A 36 40.12 -26.81 -58.24
C SER A 36 39.83 -25.56 -57.41
N SER A 37 39.07 -24.64 -57.98
CA SER A 37 38.50 -23.51 -57.24
C SER A 37 37.66 -24.05 -56.08
N PRO A 38 37.93 -23.70 -54.80
CA PRO A 38 36.87 -23.75 -53.82
C PRO A 38 35.95 -22.58 -54.18
N THR A 39 34.85 -22.88 -54.86
CA THR A 39 33.75 -21.93 -55.04
C THR A 39 33.35 -21.41 -53.67
N ASP A 40 33.59 -20.11 -53.47
CA ASP A 40 33.16 -19.33 -52.32
C ASP A 40 31.67 -19.58 -52.06
N GLY A 41 31.36 -20.16 -50.91
CA GLY A 41 30.00 -20.51 -50.55
C GLY A 41 29.72 -20.72 -49.07
N PRO A 42 30.21 -19.87 -48.12
CA PRO A 42 29.56 -19.77 -46.83
C PRO A 42 29.22 -18.30 -46.49
N SER A 43 28.56 -17.57 -47.39
CA SER A 43 28.27 -16.14 -47.15
C SER A 43 26.84 -15.86 -46.69
N VAL A 44 25.84 -16.62 -47.15
CA VAL A 44 24.43 -16.28 -46.89
C VAL A 44 23.99 -16.65 -45.47
N PHE A 45 24.21 -17.90 -45.03
CA PHE A 45 23.76 -18.35 -43.70
C PHE A 45 24.41 -17.58 -42.54
N ARG A 46 25.73 -17.34 -42.61
CA ARG A 46 26.45 -16.52 -41.62
C ARG A 46 26.02 -15.05 -41.66
N SER A 47 25.70 -14.53 -42.85
CA SER A 47 25.17 -13.17 -43.00
C SER A 47 23.75 -13.06 -42.42
N SER A 48 22.86 -14.01 -42.70
CA SER A 48 21.51 -14.08 -42.15
C SER A 48 21.50 -14.19 -40.63
N ILE A 49 22.39 -14.99 -40.03
CA ILE A 49 22.53 -15.07 -38.57
C ILE A 49 22.99 -13.73 -37.97
N ARG A 50 23.93 -13.03 -38.63
CA ARG A 50 24.38 -11.70 -38.16
C ARG A 50 23.28 -10.65 -38.28
N ILE A 51 22.53 -10.65 -39.37
CA ILE A 51 21.38 -9.75 -39.57
C ILE A 51 20.31 -10.02 -38.52
N LEU A 52 19.96 -11.29 -38.30
CA LEU A 52 18.99 -11.67 -37.27
C LEU A 52 19.47 -11.29 -35.86
N SER A 53 20.74 -11.54 -35.54
CA SER A 53 21.32 -11.13 -34.24
C SER A 53 21.28 -9.62 -34.04
N ASN A 54 21.56 -8.82 -35.07
CA ASN A 54 21.49 -7.37 -34.99
C ASN A 54 20.04 -6.87 -34.87
N LEU A 55 19.09 -7.50 -35.56
CA LEU A 55 17.67 -7.19 -35.43
C LEU A 55 17.14 -7.53 -34.03
N VAL A 56 17.52 -8.68 -33.48
CA VAL A 56 17.18 -9.07 -32.10
C VAL A 56 17.80 -8.09 -31.11
N ALA A 57 19.07 -7.72 -31.28
CA ALA A 57 19.72 -6.74 -30.42
C ALA A 57 19.00 -5.38 -30.48
N ALA A 58 18.69 -4.88 -31.68
CA ALA A 58 17.93 -3.63 -31.84
C ALA A 58 16.53 -3.73 -31.21
N GLY A 59 15.86 -4.87 -31.38
CA GLY A 59 14.55 -5.14 -30.76
C GLY A 59 14.61 -5.13 -29.23
N LEU A 60 15.64 -5.74 -28.63
CA LEU A 60 15.84 -5.74 -27.18
C LEU A 60 16.14 -4.35 -26.63
N VAL A 61 16.95 -3.55 -27.34
CA VAL A 61 17.22 -2.15 -26.97
C VAL A 61 15.94 -1.31 -27.03
N LEU A 62 15.15 -1.46 -28.10
CA LEU A 62 13.89 -0.75 -28.24
C LEU A 62 12.90 -1.16 -27.15
N LEU A 63 12.80 -2.46 -26.85
CA LEU A 63 11.96 -2.97 -25.77
C LEU A 63 12.39 -2.39 -24.42
N SER A 64 13.69 -2.39 -24.12
CA SER A 64 14.24 -1.78 -22.90
C SER A 64 13.88 -0.30 -22.78
N LEU A 65 13.97 0.46 -23.88
CA LEU A 65 13.62 1.87 -23.90
C LEU A 65 12.12 2.08 -23.65
N ILE A 66 11.27 1.30 -24.33
CA ILE A 66 9.81 1.35 -24.14
C ILE A 66 9.46 1.00 -22.69
N THR A 67 10.03 -0.07 -22.14
CA THR A 67 9.83 -0.44 -20.73
C THR A 67 10.26 0.67 -19.78
N THR A 68 11.39 1.32 -20.03
CA THR A 68 11.86 2.44 -19.20
C THR A 68 10.88 3.61 -19.24
N ILE A 69 10.38 3.98 -20.43
CA ILE A 69 9.36 5.01 -20.59
C ILE A 69 8.11 4.63 -19.80
N VAL A 70 7.60 3.41 -19.95
CA VAL A 70 6.43 2.93 -19.22
C VAL A 70 6.65 3.03 -17.70
N LEU A 71 7.77 2.53 -17.19
CA LEU A 71 8.10 2.58 -15.76
C LEU A 71 8.17 4.01 -15.22
N LEU A 72 8.76 4.94 -15.99
CA LEU A 72 8.79 6.35 -15.62
C LEU A 72 7.39 6.95 -15.58
N THR A 73 6.55 6.66 -16.59
CA THR A 73 5.17 7.17 -16.64
C THR A 73 4.25 6.56 -15.59
N THR A 74 4.51 5.33 -15.13
CA THR A 74 3.73 4.67 -14.07
C THR A 74 4.25 4.96 -12.66
N GLY A 75 5.19 5.92 -12.52
CA GLY A 75 5.60 6.42 -11.22
C GLY A 75 6.75 5.66 -10.56
N MET A 76 7.70 5.09 -11.31
CA MET A 76 8.85 4.36 -10.73
C MET A 76 9.53 5.09 -9.56
N PHE A 77 9.65 6.42 -9.63
CA PHE A 77 10.28 7.24 -8.59
C PHE A 77 9.32 8.07 -7.73
N HIS A 78 8.07 8.17 -8.16
CA HIS A 78 7.00 8.85 -7.46
C HIS A 78 5.69 8.17 -7.86
N ARG A 79 5.16 7.34 -6.96
CA ARG A 79 3.87 6.68 -7.17
C ARG A 79 3.02 6.91 -5.93
N ARG A 80 1.75 7.19 -6.15
CA ARG A 80 0.70 7.30 -5.13
C ARG A 80 -0.60 6.76 -5.70
N VAL A 81 -1.13 5.70 -5.10
CA VAL A 81 -2.31 4.98 -5.56
C VAL A 81 -3.10 4.47 -4.36
N LEU A 82 -4.41 4.64 -4.43
CA LEU A 82 -5.35 4.04 -3.49
C LEU A 82 -5.38 2.52 -3.61
N ILE A 83 -5.41 1.84 -2.46
CA ILE A 83 -5.69 0.40 -2.44
C ILE A 83 -7.19 0.21 -2.68
N ASN A 84 -7.59 0.12 -3.94
CA ASN A 84 -8.99 -0.17 -4.31
C ASN A 84 -9.27 -1.68 -4.27
N ASP A 85 -9.06 -2.28 -3.10
CA ASP A 85 -9.46 -3.64 -2.77
C ASP A 85 -10.23 -3.58 -1.46
N PRO A 86 -11.58 -3.40 -1.49
CA PRO A 86 -12.38 -3.42 -0.28
C PRO A 86 -12.30 -4.82 0.32
N THR A 87 -11.31 -5.03 1.20
CA THR A 87 -10.88 -6.35 1.61
C THR A 87 -11.79 -6.86 2.73
N TYR A 88 -13.05 -7.15 2.41
CA TYR A 88 -14.00 -7.83 3.32
C TYR A 88 -13.69 -9.32 3.50
N SER A 89 -12.47 -9.74 3.15
CA SER A 89 -12.00 -11.09 3.35
C SER A 89 -11.96 -11.39 4.85
N PRO A 90 -12.59 -12.49 5.30
CA PRO A 90 -12.49 -12.93 6.70
C PRO A 90 -11.05 -13.21 7.16
N LEU A 91 -10.10 -13.36 6.22
CA LEU A 91 -8.69 -13.50 6.55
C LEU A 91 -8.08 -12.22 7.14
N TYR A 92 -8.59 -11.06 6.71
CA TYR A 92 -8.02 -9.76 7.04
C TYR A 92 -8.95 -8.92 7.92
N TYR A 93 -10.27 -9.00 7.71
CA TYR A 93 -11.24 -8.21 8.45
C TYR A 93 -12.00 -9.10 9.42
N ASN A 94 -11.90 -8.91 10.74
CA ASN A 94 -12.43 -9.82 11.75
C ASN A 94 -13.22 -9.10 12.85
N ALA A 95 -14.18 -9.83 13.42
CA ALA A 95 -14.84 -9.40 14.64
C ALA A 95 -13.85 -9.36 15.80
N TYR A 96 -13.87 -8.27 16.56
CA TYR A 96 -13.05 -8.14 17.76
C TYR A 96 -13.92 -8.02 19.01
N GLY A 97 -14.84 -7.06 19.06
CA GLY A 97 -15.77 -6.87 20.18
C GLY A 97 -17.08 -6.19 19.76
N GLN A 98 -18.13 -6.38 20.56
CA GLN A 98 -19.48 -5.92 20.24
C GLN A 98 -20.24 -5.53 21.52
N ASN A 99 -19.58 -4.74 22.38
CA ASN A 99 -20.08 -4.46 23.72
C ASN A 99 -20.22 -2.95 24.00
N CYS A 100 -19.33 -2.14 23.43
CA CYS A 100 -19.25 -0.71 23.68
C CYS A 100 -20.53 0.05 23.34
N LYS A 101 -21.02 0.82 24.32
CA LYS A 101 -22.02 1.87 24.08
C LYS A 101 -21.34 3.22 24.16
N LEU A 102 -21.74 4.14 23.30
CA LEU A 102 -21.15 5.47 23.22
C LEU A 102 -22.25 6.53 23.35
N ASN A 103 -22.08 7.45 24.30
CA ASN A 103 -22.98 8.59 24.50
C ASN A 103 -22.23 9.92 24.34
N ALA A 104 -22.88 11.03 24.65
CA ALA A 104 -22.29 12.37 24.50
C ALA A 104 -20.98 12.62 25.27
N HIS A 105 -20.66 11.78 26.27
CA HIS A 105 -19.45 11.91 27.09
C HIS A 105 -18.33 10.95 26.69
N GLY A 106 -18.58 10.01 25.79
CA GLY A 106 -17.63 8.95 25.44
C GLY A 106 -18.23 7.56 25.60
N PHE A 107 -17.36 6.55 25.72
CA PHE A 107 -17.80 5.19 25.99
C PHE A 107 -18.46 5.11 27.37
N GLU A 108 -19.61 4.45 27.45
CA GLU A 108 -20.33 4.28 28.70
C GLU A 108 -19.53 3.38 29.66
N PRO A 109 -19.42 3.74 30.96
CA PRO A 109 -18.73 2.92 31.94
C PRO A 109 -19.27 1.48 31.96
N ASN A 110 -18.36 0.50 31.95
CA ASN A 110 -18.67 -0.94 31.94
C ASN A 110 -19.51 -1.43 30.75
N SER A 111 -19.60 -0.65 29.65
CA SER A 111 -20.25 -1.12 28.43
C SER A 111 -19.32 -1.94 27.55
N CYS A 112 -18.07 -1.47 27.37
CA CYS A 112 -17.05 -2.19 26.61
C CYS A 112 -16.51 -3.41 27.38
N ALA A 113 -16.06 -4.43 26.64
CA ALA A 113 -15.36 -5.56 27.24
C ALA A 113 -13.90 -5.19 27.57
N ASP A 114 -13.33 -5.83 28.60
CA ASP A 114 -11.96 -5.56 29.06
C ASP A 114 -10.93 -5.66 27.93
N PHE A 115 -11.07 -6.67 27.06
CA PHE A 115 -10.15 -6.87 25.94
C PHE A 115 -10.22 -5.71 24.92
N GLU A 116 -11.39 -5.12 24.69
CA GLU A 116 -11.55 -3.94 23.82
C GLU A 116 -10.84 -2.73 24.44
N THR A 117 -11.04 -2.50 25.73
CA THR A 117 -10.38 -1.38 26.42
C THR A 117 -8.85 -1.53 26.49
N SER A 118 -8.35 -2.76 26.42
CA SER A 118 -6.92 -3.09 26.47
C SER A 118 -6.19 -2.97 25.13
N THR A 119 -6.90 -2.69 24.03
CA THR A 119 -6.30 -2.51 22.70
C THR A 119 -5.38 -1.29 22.63
N THR A 120 -5.66 -0.29 23.47
CA THR A 120 -4.83 0.91 23.63
C THR A 120 -4.50 1.11 25.10
N THR A 121 -3.80 2.19 25.45
CA THR A 121 -3.72 2.60 26.86
C THR A 121 -5.10 3.05 27.36
N ALA A 122 -5.37 2.92 28.65
CA ALA A 122 -6.67 3.33 29.22
C ALA A 122 -6.99 4.82 28.97
N ALA A 123 -5.96 5.68 28.99
CA ALA A 123 -6.10 7.10 28.73
C ALA A 123 -6.43 7.38 27.24
N ALA A 124 -5.73 6.70 26.32
CA ALA A 124 -6.03 6.80 24.89
C ALA A 124 -7.42 6.25 24.56
N TRP A 125 -7.83 5.11 25.13
CA TRP A 125 -9.17 4.56 24.94
C TRP A 125 -10.27 5.53 25.37
N THR A 126 -10.09 6.16 26.53
CA THR A 126 -11.01 7.19 27.03
C THR A 126 -11.09 8.38 26.08
N ALA A 127 -9.94 8.85 25.58
CA ALA A 127 -9.85 9.96 24.64
C ALA A 127 -10.45 9.61 23.27
N ILE A 128 -10.26 8.39 22.77
CA ILE A 128 -10.91 7.86 21.55
C ILE A 128 -12.42 7.94 21.73
N GLY A 129 -12.97 7.39 22.82
CA GLY A 129 -14.40 7.43 23.09
C GLY A 129 -14.95 8.86 23.12
N GLN A 130 -14.28 9.77 23.83
CA GLN A 130 -14.67 11.19 23.87
C GLN A 130 -14.62 11.85 22.49
N ARG A 131 -13.61 11.53 21.69
CA ARG A 131 -13.44 12.09 20.35
C ARG A 131 -14.50 11.55 19.38
N LEU A 132 -14.81 10.27 19.45
CA LEU A 132 -15.91 9.64 18.71
C LEU A 132 -17.26 10.26 19.09
N ALA A 133 -17.53 10.43 20.39
CA ALA A 133 -18.76 11.07 20.87
C ALA A 133 -18.93 12.46 20.29
N LEU A 134 -17.85 13.26 20.29
CA LEU A 134 -17.86 14.60 19.72
C LEU A 134 -18.06 14.58 18.20
N GLN A 135 -17.33 13.73 17.47
CA GLN A 135 -17.32 13.75 16.00
C GLN A 135 -18.54 13.06 15.37
N TRP A 136 -19.14 12.10 16.06
CA TRP A 136 -20.43 11.50 15.68
C TRP A 136 -21.65 12.28 16.20
N ASP A 137 -21.45 13.39 16.92
CA ASP A 137 -22.54 14.17 17.53
C ASP A 137 -23.45 13.30 18.41
N ALA A 138 -22.82 12.46 19.26
CA ALA A 138 -23.52 11.50 20.09
C ALA A 138 -24.39 12.21 21.15
N GLN A 139 -25.58 11.68 21.39
CA GLN A 139 -26.52 12.22 22.36
C GLN A 139 -26.64 11.30 23.58
N SER A 140 -26.87 11.90 24.76
CA SER A 140 -27.03 11.11 26.00
C SER A 140 -28.33 10.32 26.05
N SER A 141 -29.37 10.74 25.31
CA SER A 141 -30.68 10.08 25.28
C SER A 141 -30.72 8.81 24.42
N THR A 142 -29.78 8.67 23.48
CA THR A 142 -29.75 7.59 22.49
C THR A 142 -28.30 7.22 22.22
N PRO A 143 -27.73 6.29 23.00
CA PRO A 143 -26.34 5.88 22.80
C PRO A 143 -26.19 5.14 21.47
N PHE A 144 -25.02 5.30 20.86
CA PHE A 144 -24.61 4.43 19.76
C PHE A 144 -24.22 3.05 20.30
N TYR A 145 -24.62 2.03 19.56
CA TYR A 145 -24.06 0.68 19.67
C TYR A 145 -22.81 0.62 18.81
N VAL A 146 -21.65 0.41 19.43
CA VAL A 146 -20.36 0.43 18.77
C VAL A 146 -19.78 -0.97 18.75
N THR A 147 -19.51 -1.45 17.54
CA THR A 147 -18.80 -2.71 17.30
C THR A 147 -17.36 -2.40 16.96
N THR A 148 -16.43 -3.12 17.60
CA THR A 148 -15.01 -3.06 17.32
C THR A 148 -14.64 -4.22 16.37
N CYS A 149 -14.05 -3.88 15.24
CA CYS A 149 -13.49 -4.81 14.27
C CYS A 149 -11.97 -4.62 14.20
N ILE A 150 -11.27 -5.62 13.69
CA ILE A 150 -9.84 -5.50 13.37
C ILE A 150 -9.65 -5.81 11.89
N GLU A 151 -8.91 -4.96 11.21
CA GLU A 151 -8.43 -5.18 9.85
C GLU A 151 -6.92 -5.35 9.82
N GLY A 152 -6.42 -6.41 9.19
CA GLY A 152 -4.99 -6.66 9.01
C GLY A 152 -4.64 -8.14 8.89
N PRO A 153 -3.46 -8.47 8.34
CA PRO A 153 -2.98 -9.84 8.23
C PRO A 153 -2.68 -10.46 9.61
N PRO A 154 -2.86 -11.79 9.77
CA PRO A 154 -2.42 -12.49 10.96
C PRO A 154 -0.93 -12.25 11.26
N GLY A 155 -0.64 -11.60 12.39
CA GLY A 155 0.73 -11.32 12.84
C GLY A 155 1.45 -10.17 12.13
N GLY A 156 0.74 -9.33 11.37
CA GLY A 156 1.29 -8.12 10.75
C GLY A 156 0.74 -6.84 11.36
N TRP A 157 0.46 -5.85 10.49
CA TRP A 157 -0.19 -4.61 10.87
C TRP A 157 -1.66 -4.84 11.25
N ALA A 158 -2.24 -3.91 12.01
CA ALA A 158 -3.64 -3.98 12.40
C ALA A 158 -4.23 -2.57 12.54
N ALA A 159 -5.43 -2.40 11.99
CA ALA A 159 -6.28 -1.25 12.19
C ALA A 159 -7.49 -1.64 13.04
N VAL A 160 -7.84 -0.77 14.00
CA VAL A 160 -9.02 -0.94 14.85
C VAL A 160 -10.15 -0.14 14.26
N ILE A 161 -11.22 -0.81 13.84
CA ILE A 161 -12.36 -0.19 13.17
C ILE A 161 -13.54 -0.16 14.13
N PHE A 162 -14.15 1.00 14.29
CA PHE A 162 -15.37 1.20 15.06
C PHE A 162 -16.54 1.41 14.10
N LEU A 163 -17.53 0.53 14.16
CA LEU A 163 -18.80 0.68 13.44
C LEU A 163 -19.87 1.10 14.43
N ALA A 164 -20.58 2.19 14.14
CA ALA A 164 -21.62 2.73 15.02
C ALA A 164 -23.00 2.68 14.35
N SER A 165 -24.02 2.36 15.15
CA SER A 165 -25.43 2.49 14.75
C SER A 165 -26.31 2.84 15.95
N TYR A 166 -27.43 3.54 15.70
CA TYR A 166 -28.42 3.85 16.73
C TYR A 166 -29.30 2.65 17.11
N ASP A 167 -29.46 1.68 16.20
CA ASP A 167 -30.50 0.65 16.32
C ASP A 167 -29.99 -0.60 17.05
N SER A 168 -28.78 -1.02 16.70
CA SER A 168 -28.16 -2.25 17.17
C SER A 168 -26.66 -2.21 16.87
N PHE A 169 -25.90 -3.10 17.49
CA PHE A 169 -24.50 -3.27 17.16
C PHE A 169 -24.33 -3.76 15.71
N PRO A 170 -23.62 -3.03 14.83
CA PRO A 170 -23.27 -3.52 13.50
C PRO A 170 -22.42 -4.79 13.58
N GLU A 171 -22.42 -5.62 12.55
CA GLU A 171 -21.56 -6.80 12.44
C GLU A 171 -20.28 -6.45 11.67
N CYS A 172 -19.15 -7.03 12.08
CA CYS A 172 -17.91 -6.91 11.33
C CYS A 172 -17.93 -7.75 10.03
N GLN A 173 -18.72 -8.82 10.00
CA GLN A 173 -18.90 -9.66 8.83
C GLN A 173 -20.38 -10.04 8.70
N PRO A 174 -21.23 -9.13 8.19
CA PRO A 174 -22.62 -9.42 7.89
C PRO A 174 -22.79 -10.66 7.02
N ALA A 175 -23.89 -11.39 7.23
CA ALA A 175 -24.22 -12.57 6.43
C ALA A 175 -24.40 -12.27 4.93
N GLY A 176 -24.67 -11.02 4.57
CA GLY A 176 -24.73 -10.56 3.18
C GLY A 176 -25.42 -9.20 3.02
N GLY A 177 -25.19 -8.56 1.88
CA GLY A 177 -25.86 -7.34 1.46
C GLY A 177 -25.47 -6.08 2.26
N PRO A 178 -26.27 -5.01 2.15
CA PRO A 178 -26.00 -3.74 2.81
C PRO A 178 -26.25 -3.82 4.32
N GLN A 179 -25.26 -3.41 5.10
CA GLN A 179 -25.40 -3.13 6.53
C GLN A 179 -25.47 -1.62 6.77
N ILE A 180 -26.56 -1.16 7.38
CA ILE A 180 -26.73 0.27 7.70
C ILE A 180 -25.85 0.64 8.90
N ILE A 181 -25.04 1.69 8.73
CA ILE A 181 -24.26 2.31 9.79
C ILE A 181 -24.52 3.82 9.85
N ASP A 182 -24.31 4.41 11.03
CA ASP A 182 -24.42 5.84 11.29
C ASP A 182 -23.04 6.51 11.41
N GLY A 183 -21.99 5.72 11.62
CA GLY A 183 -20.62 6.18 11.66
C GLY A 183 -19.62 5.03 11.49
N MET A 184 -18.46 5.38 10.96
CA MET A 184 -17.29 4.51 10.91
C MET A 184 -16.10 5.32 11.42
N ALA A 185 -15.24 4.69 12.20
CA ALA A 185 -13.97 5.28 12.57
C ALA A 185 -12.90 4.21 12.50
N VAL A 186 -11.67 4.62 12.21
CA VAL A 186 -10.54 3.72 12.12
C VAL A 186 -9.40 4.31 12.91
N SER A 187 -8.73 3.46 13.68
CA SER A 187 -7.60 3.84 14.50
C SER A 187 -6.42 2.92 14.26
N GLU A 188 -5.28 3.55 14.02
CA GLU A 188 -4.00 2.90 13.78
C GLU A 188 -2.91 3.54 14.63
N THR A 189 -1.84 2.81 14.89
CA THR A 189 -0.64 3.41 15.47
C THR A 189 0.14 4.13 14.38
N THR A 190 0.63 5.33 14.68
CA THR A 190 1.50 6.10 13.80
C THR A 190 2.66 6.70 14.59
N VAL A 191 3.71 7.08 13.87
CA VAL A 191 4.87 7.79 14.44
C VAL A 191 4.87 9.22 13.92
N ARG A 192 5.22 10.15 14.79
CA ARG A 192 5.44 11.57 14.48
C ARG A 192 6.75 11.98 15.13
N ASP A 193 7.46 12.93 14.53
CA ASP A 193 8.76 13.39 15.05
C ASP A 193 8.65 13.89 16.50
N ASP A 194 7.54 14.55 16.84
CA ASP A 194 7.25 15.07 18.18
C ASP A 194 6.80 13.98 19.18
N TYR A 195 6.51 12.77 18.69
CA TYR A 195 5.98 11.65 19.48
C TYR A 195 6.74 10.36 19.18
N PRO A 196 7.96 10.20 19.73
CA PRO A 196 8.84 9.07 19.42
C PRO A 196 8.32 7.71 19.92
N ASP A 197 7.49 7.71 20.96
CA ASP A 197 6.84 6.50 21.50
C ASP A 197 5.59 6.09 20.70
N GLY A 198 5.26 6.82 19.64
CA GLY A 198 4.08 6.63 18.82
C GLY A 198 2.83 7.31 19.39
N VAL A 199 1.86 7.50 18.52
CA VAL A 199 0.52 8.00 18.81
C VAL A 199 -0.51 7.15 18.07
N TYR A 200 -1.75 7.21 18.50
CA TYR A 200 -2.87 6.66 17.75
C TYR A 200 -3.37 7.74 16.79
N MET A 201 -3.52 7.41 15.52
CA MET A 201 -4.30 8.19 14.58
C MET A 201 -5.74 7.72 14.67
N LEU A 202 -6.69 8.63 14.58
CA LEU A 202 -8.12 8.33 14.53
C LEU A 202 -8.74 9.06 13.35
N MET A 203 -9.16 8.30 12.34
CA MET A 203 -10.03 8.77 11.26
C MET A 203 -11.49 8.55 11.64
N VAL A 204 -12.32 9.57 11.44
CA VAL A 204 -13.76 9.48 11.72
C VAL A 204 -14.60 9.93 10.53
N TYR A 205 -15.54 9.07 10.19
CA TYR A 205 -16.66 9.29 9.29
C TYR A 205 -17.97 9.38 10.06
N ASN A 206 -18.63 10.53 9.92
CA ASN A 206 -19.98 10.77 10.44
C ASN A 206 -20.93 10.90 9.25
N ASP A 207 -21.77 9.88 9.05
CA ASP A 207 -22.71 9.82 7.93
C ASP A 207 -23.75 10.95 7.97
N ARG A 208 -23.99 11.59 9.13
CA ARG A 208 -24.90 12.73 9.24
C ARG A 208 -24.34 14.02 8.62
N THR A 209 -23.02 14.18 8.61
CA THR A 209 -22.36 15.42 8.19
C THR A 209 -21.49 15.25 6.95
N MET A 210 -21.01 14.04 6.66
CA MET A 210 -20.12 13.73 5.55
C MET A 210 -20.91 13.05 4.42
N LEU A 211 -21.77 13.83 3.76
CA LEU A 211 -22.78 13.32 2.81
C LEU A 211 -22.30 13.20 1.35
N THR A 212 -21.03 13.48 1.09
CA THR A 212 -20.51 13.58 -0.28
C THR A 212 -19.13 12.96 -0.40
N SER A 213 -18.88 12.35 -1.55
CA SER A 213 -17.57 11.89 -1.99
C SER A 213 -17.00 12.79 -3.10
N VAL A 214 -15.67 12.82 -3.18
CA VAL A 214 -14.89 13.57 -4.17
C VAL A 214 -14.07 12.60 -5.02
N GLU A 215 -13.79 12.99 -6.26
CA GLU A 215 -12.91 12.21 -7.13
C GLU A 215 -11.46 12.40 -6.69
N HIS A 216 -10.73 11.28 -6.55
CA HIS A 216 -9.31 11.21 -6.30
C HIS A 216 -8.62 10.62 -7.53
N THR A 217 -7.65 11.33 -8.10
CA THR A 217 -6.86 10.85 -9.23
C THR A 217 -5.56 10.24 -8.74
N ASN A 218 -5.39 8.94 -8.99
CA ASN A 218 -4.16 8.22 -8.69
C ASN A 218 -3.04 8.61 -9.66
N SER A 219 -1.79 8.41 -9.25
CA SER A 219 -0.61 8.69 -10.08
C SER A 219 -0.52 7.86 -11.37
N ASP A 220 -1.20 6.71 -11.46
CA ASP A 220 -1.29 5.91 -12.68
C ASP A 220 -2.43 6.33 -13.62
N GLY A 221 -3.13 7.42 -13.30
CA GLY A 221 -4.20 8.00 -14.10
C GLY A 221 -5.58 7.37 -13.86
N THR A 222 -5.69 6.36 -13.01
CA THR A 222 -6.99 5.86 -12.54
C THR A 222 -7.64 6.84 -11.56
N THR A 223 -8.95 6.72 -11.37
CA THR A 223 -9.73 7.58 -10.48
C THR A 223 -10.60 6.77 -9.55
N ASP A 224 -10.62 7.13 -8.28
CA ASP A 224 -11.48 6.56 -7.26
C ASP A 224 -12.33 7.65 -6.60
N ARG A 225 -13.39 7.24 -5.87
CA ARG A 225 -14.20 8.16 -5.08
C ARG A 225 -13.86 8.01 -3.61
N VAL A 226 -13.58 9.13 -2.96
CA VAL A 226 -13.16 9.16 -1.56
C VAL A 226 -14.04 10.07 -0.74
N ILE A 227 -14.17 9.78 0.55
CA ILE A 227 -14.93 10.59 1.50
C ILE A 227 -13.94 11.40 2.32
N LEU A 228 -14.18 12.70 2.44
CA LEU A 228 -13.35 13.57 3.28
C LEU A 228 -13.72 13.34 4.75
N THR A 229 -12.76 12.81 5.50
CA THR A 229 -12.90 12.45 6.91
C THR A 229 -12.14 13.42 7.82
N ASN A 230 -12.44 13.37 9.11
CA ASN A 230 -11.68 14.12 10.11
C ASN A 230 -10.62 13.23 10.73
N HIS A 231 -9.39 13.74 10.85
CA HIS A 231 -8.29 13.05 11.50
C HIS A 231 -7.91 13.70 12.84
N SER A 232 -7.55 12.87 13.82
CA SER A 232 -7.04 13.30 15.12
C SER A 232 -5.86 12.44 15.51
N LEU A 233 -4.87 13.02 16.21
CA LEU A 233 -3.85 12.27 16.92
C LEU A 233 -4.25 12.15 18.38
N ILE A 234 -4.05 10.97 18.94
CA ILE A 234 -4.34 10.65 20.34
C ILE A 234 -3.07 10.05 20.91
N THR A 235 -2.47 10.76 21.86
CA THR A 235 -1.26 10.29 22.55
C THR A 235 -1.59 9.15 23.51
N THR A 236 -0.56 8.41 23.92
CA THR A 236 -0.70 7.31 24.88
C THR A 236 -1.16 7.77 26.28
N ASP A 237 -1.07 9.07 26.58
CA ASP A 237 -1.61 9.69 27.81
C ASP A 237 -3.02 10.31 27.63
N GLY A 238 -3.62 10.17 26.45
CA GLY A 238 -5.00 10.61 26.18
C GLY A 238 -5.15 12.07 25.71
N THR A 239 -4.05 12.76 25.39
CA THR A 239 -4.11 14.07 24.76
C THR A 239 -4.61 13.96 23.32
N VAL A 240 -5.62 14.76 22.96
CA VAL A 240 -6.18 14.79 21.59
C VAL A 240 -5.71 16.02 20.84
N LEU A 241 -5.22 15.81 19.62
CA LEU A 241 -4.74 16.85 18.72
C LEU A 241 -5.43 16.71 17.37
N VAL A 242 -5.57 17.82 16.64
CA VAL A 242 -6.02 17.77 15.25
C VAL A 242 -4.86 17.26 14.40
N ASP A 243 -5.12 16.27 13.54
CA ASP A 243 -4.15 15.83 12.55
C ASP A 243 -4.47 16.47 11.19
N SER A 244 -3.65 17.39 10.73
CA SER A 244 -3.76 17.94 9.37
C SER A 244 -2.96 17.16 8.34
N VAL A 245 -2.15 16.19 8.77
CA VAL A 245 -1.27 15.39 7.90
C VAL A 245 -1.99 14.12 7.47
N GLY A 246 -2.58 13.38 8.40
CA GLY A 246 -3.35 12.15 8.12
C GLY A 246 -2.50 10.97 7.64
N ILE A 247 -1.19 11.03 7.83
CA ILE A 247 -0.25 9.98 7.41
C ILE A 247 -0.20 8.88 8.47
N ASN A 248 -0.52 7.64 8.12
CA ASN A 248 -0.53 6.53 9.08
C ASN A 248 0.87 5.94 9.26
N THR A 249 1.64 5.83 8.19
CA THR A 249 2.88 5.05 8.13
C THR A 249 3.89 5.79 7.29
N VAL A 250 5.13 5.80 7.76
CA VAL A 250 6.29 6.31 7.02
C VAL A 250 7.41 5.29 7.17
N GLU A 251 7.91 4.81 6.05
CA GLU A 251 9.03 3.88 5.98
C GLU A 251 10.16 4.44 5.15
N HIS A 252 11.40 4.25 5.61
CA HIS A 252 12.59 4.70 4.90
C HIS A 252 13.42 3.50 4.46
N SER A 253 13.77 3.46 3.17
CA SER A 253 14.67 2.47 2.59
C SER A 253 15.83 3.16 1.88
N LEU A 254 17.06 2.65 2.06
CA LEU A 254 18.29 3.28 1.59
C LEU A 254 19.16 2.33 0.74
N PRO A 255 18.62 1.71 -0.33
CA PRO A 255 19.36 0.71 -1.10
C PRO A 255 20.58 1.28 -1.82
N LEU A 256 20.52 2.54 -2.24
CA LEU A 256 21.61 3.27 -2.90
C LEU A 256 22.22 4.35 -1.97
N GLY A 257 22.01 4.23 -0.67
CA GLY A 257 22.45 5.19 0.35
C GLY A 257 21.53 6.41 0.52
N ARG A 258 21.90 7.30 1.44
CA ARG A 258 21.07 8.45 1.88
C ARG A 258 20.68 9.42 0.76
N ARG A 259 21.49 9.53 -0.30
CA ARG A 259 21.19 10.44 -1.43
C ARG A 259 19.94 10.03 -2.20
N TYR A 260 19.64 8.73 -2.26
CA TYR A 260 18.50 8.17 -3.01
C TYR A 260 17.56 7.42 -2.08
N MET A 261 17.32 8.00 -0.89
CA MET A 261 16.39 7.46 0.09
C MET A 261 15.00 7.34 -0.53
N ILE A 262 14.40 6.17 -0.36
CA ILE A 262 13.02 5.89 -0.69
C ILE A 262 12.20 6.12 0.58
N THR A 263 11.18 6.97 0.49
CA THR A 263 10.21 7.19 1.56
C THR A 263 8.90 6.59 1.12
N GLY A 264 8.53 5.44 1.68
CA GLY A 264 7.20 4.87 1.54
C GLY A 264 6.26 5.52 2.55
N PHE A 265 5.02 5.77 2.16
CA PHE A 265 4.02 6.36 3.03
C PHE A 265 2.62 5.84 2.72
N ALA A 266 1.74 5.95 3.70
CA ALA A 266 0.33 5.66 3.54
C ALA A 266 -0.52 6.67 4.31
N TYR A 267 -1.64 7.09 3.71
CA TYR A 267 -2.67 7.90 4.36
C TYR A 267 -3.91 7.04 4.54
N GLU A 268 -4.50 7.11 5.72
CA GLU A 268 -5.78 6.45 5.99
C GLU A 268 -6.93 7.27 5.39
N ILE A 269 -7.86 6.59 4.73
CA ILE A 269 -8.91 7.22 3.94
C ILE A 269 -10.12 6.29 3.78
N LEU A 270 -11.31 6.86 3.59
CA LEU A 270 -12.50 6.10 3.21
C LEU A 270 -12.78 6.20 1.72
N LEU A 271 -13.05 5.04 1.11
CA LEU A 271 -13.62 4.94 -0.23
C LEU A 271 -15.14 5.02 -0.19
N ASP A 272 -15.68 5.69 -1.20
CA ASP A 272 -17.07 5.53 -1.63
C ASP A 272 -17.09 4.47 -2.74
N ILE A 273 -17.42 3.23 -2.35
CA ILE A 273 -17.47 2.08 -3.27
C ILE A 273 -18.84 1.92 -3.94
N THR A 274 -19.76 2.87 -3.79
CA THR A 274 -21.16 2.74 -4.26
C THR A 274 -21.25 2.37 -5.75
N LEU A 275 -20.37 2.94 -6.58
CA LEU A 275 -20.36 2.69 -8.03
C LEU A 275 -19.58 1.42 -8.42
N SER A 276 -18.83 0.84 -7.48
CA SER A 276 -17.99 -0.35 -7.68
C SER A 276 -18.64 -1.62 -7.12
N LEU A 277 -19.82 -1.52 -6.52
CA LEU A 277 -20.55 -2.68 -6.02
C LEU A 277 -21.04 -3.54 -7.19
N ASP A 278 -20.71 -4.83 -7.14
CA ASP A 278 -21.20 -5.86 -8.05
C ASP A 278 -21.58 -7.14 -7.27
N ASP A 279 -21.99 -8.18 -7.99
CA ASP A 279 -22.42 -9.46 -7.39
C ASP A 279 -21.29 -10.22 -6.67
N THR A 280 -20.03 -9.76 -6.75
CA THR A 280 -18.88 -10.36 -6.06
C THR A 280 -18.69 -9.82 -4.64
N VAL A 281 -19.27 -8.65 -4.33
CA VAL A 281 -19.20 -8.04 -3.00
C VAL A 281 -20.31 -8.63 -2.12
N ALA A 282 -19.93 -9.58 -1.24
CA ALA A 282 -20.89 -10.30 -0.42
C ALA A 282 -21.70 -9.40 0.51
N TRP A 283 -21.08 -8.36 1.08
CA TRP A 283 -21.69 -7.39 1.98
C TRP A 283 -20.90 -6.07 1.98
N TRP A 284 -21.53 -4.98 2.45
CA TRP A 284 -20.86 -3.68 2.59
C TRP A 284 -21.53 -2.83 3.67
N ASN A 285 -20.78 -1.90 4.25
CA ASN A 285 -21.36 -0.88 5.12
C ASN A 285 -21.95 0.24 4.27
N VAL A 286 -23.17 0.68 4.58
CA VAL A 286 -23.85 1.79 3.91
C VAL A 286 -24.27 2.84 4.93
N GLY A 287 -23.95 4.10 4.62
CA GLY A 287 -24.37 5.24 5.41
C GLY A 287 -25.90 5.39 5.42
N ARG A 288 -26.50 5.57 6.60
CA ARG A 288 -27.95 5.72 6.76
C ARG A 288 -28.54 6.90 5.98
N GLN A 289 -27.89 8.05 6.03
CA GLN A 289 -28.28 9.33 5.44
C GLN A 289 -27.70 9.50 4.05
N SER A 290 -26.38 9.32 3.89
CA SER A 290 -25.70 9.54 2.61
C SER A 290 -26.06 8.49 1.56
N LYS A 291 -26.42 7.28 2.00
CA LYS A 291 -26.56 6.08 1.16
C LYS A 291 -25.28 5.66 0.44
N MET A 292 -24.13 6.23 0.82
CA MET A 292 -22.82 5.84 0.29
C MET A 292 -22.41 4.50 0.89
N ALA A 293 -21.97 3.58 0.05
CA ALA A 293 -21.27 2.37 0.49
C ALA A 293 -19.83 2.75 0.83
N VAL A 294 -19.42 2.50 2.07
CA VAL A 294 -18.14 2.96 2.61
C VAL A 294 -17.21 1.80 2.92
N ALA A 295 -15.93 1.95 2.58
CA ALA A 295 -14.88 1.00 2.89
C ALA A 295 -13.63 1.71 3.38
N ASN A 296 -12.96 1.13 4.38
CA ASN A 296 -11.64 1.57 4.80
C ASN A 296 -10.59 1.26 3.72
N THR A 297 -9.64 2.15 3.53
CA THR A 297 -8.46 1.89 2.70
C THR A 297 -7.28 2.81 3.05
N TRP A 298 -6.18 2.61 2.34
CA TRP A 298 -5.00 3.44 2.39
C TRP A 298 -4.67 4.01 1.00
N ASP A 299 -4.36 5.30 0.99
CA ASP A 299 -3.70 5.98 -0.13
C ASP A 299 -2.19 5.84 0.06
N THR A 300 -1.61 4.91 -0.69
CA THR A 300 -0.23 4.48 -0.48
C THR A 300 0.68 4.99 -1.58
N GLY A 301 1.91 5.32 -1.22
CA GLY A 301 2.86 5.81 -2.18
C GLY A 301 4.30 5.75 -1.72
N HIS A 302 5.17 6.20 -2.62
CA HIS A 302 6.58 6.37 -2.33
C HIS A 302 7.19 7.53 -3.10
N ASP A 303 8.23 8.09 -2.51
CA ASP A 303 9.10 9.10 -3.09
C ASP A 303 10.55 8.65 -3.08
N VAL A 304 11.27 8.87 -4.18
CA VAL A 304 12.73 8.64 -4.25
C VAL A 304 13.46 9.98 -4.29
N ALA A 305 14.28 10.25 -3.27
CA ALA A 305 15.11 11.44 -3.20
C ALA A 305 16.09 11.51 -4.38
N ASN A 306 16.29 12.70 -4.94
CA ASN A 306 17.18 12.94 -6.09
C ASN A 306 16.91 12.03 -7.30
N SER A 307 15.66 11.60 -7.50
CA SER A 307 15.25 10.74 -8.61
C SER A 307 15.63 11.27 -9.99
N ASN A 308 15.65 12.58 -10.19
CA ASN A 308 16.09 13.21 -11.44
C ASN A 308 17.52 12.82 -11.85
N GLU A 309 18.42 12.58 -10.89
CA GLU A 309 19.77 12.09 -11.19
C GLU A 309 19.74 10.64 -11.69
N LEU A 310 18.84 9.81 -11.16
CA LEU A 310 18.66 8.43 -11.57
C LEU A 310 18.01 8.32 -12.96
N ILE A 311 17.13 9.27 -13.30
CA ILE A 311 16.50 9.36 -14.62
C ILE A 311 17.52 9.79 -15.69
N ALA A 312 18.51 10.61 -15.32
CA ALA A 312 19.50 11.16 -16.24
C ALA A 312 20.68 10.22 -16.54
N LEU A 313 20.81 9.10 -15.82
CA LEU A 313 21.84 8.07 -16.01
C LEU A 313 21.46 7.07 -17.10
#